data_AF-A0A260RH72-F1
#
_entry.id   AF-A0A260RH72-F1
#
_cell.length_a   1.000
_cell.length_b   1.000
_cell.length_c   1.000
_cell.angle_alpha   90.00
_cell.angle_beta   90.00
_cell.angle_gamma   90.00
#
_symmetry.space_group_name_H-M   'P 1'
#
loop_
_entity.id
_entity.type
_entity.pdbx_description
1 polymer ?
#
loop_
_entity_poly.entity_id
_entity_poly.type
_entity_poly.pdbx_seq_one_letter_code
_entity_poly.pdbx_strand_id
1 'polypeptide(L)'
;MSSNGFQDKLQGLTGRALKRVQGLTGAEVSESDNIQLIFAVGYVSRLHPEQIKNWSKAEQAGWDEYLDNTSYAEARVNAGVVEEDSDPKDAPAN
;
A
#
# COMPACT_ATOMS: atom_id res chain seq x y z
N MET A 1 3.36 9.63 20.11
CA MET A 1 3.90 8.54 19.26
C MET A 1 3.29 8.77 17.90
N SER A 2 4.05 9.31 16.94
CA SER A 2 3.56 9.44 15.57
C SER A 2 3.35 8.03 15.04
N SER A 3 2.10 7.60 14.90
CA SER A 3 1.82 6.43 14.10
C SER A 3 1.99 6.88 12.65
N ASN A 4 3.01 6.36 11.99
CA ASN A 4 3.18 6.58 10.56
C ASN A 4 1.91 6.01 9.91
N GLY A 5 1.12 6.79 9.16
CA GLY A 5 -0.19 6.34 8.65
C GLY A 5 -0.17 5.04 7.85
N PHE A 6 1.01 4.64 7.34
CA PHE A 6 1.28 3.33 6.77
C PHE A 6 1.15 2.18 7.79
N GLN A 7 1.70 2.33 9.00
CA GLN A 7 1.59 1.33 10.05
C GLN A 7 0.14 1.19 10.52
N ASP A 8 -0.60 2.29 10.65
CA ASP A 8 -2.04 2.25 10.96
C ASP A 8 -2.81 1.49 9.87
N LYS A 9 -2.51 1.77 8.60
CA LYS A 9 -3.13 1.08 7.47
C LYS A 9 -2.83 -0.42 7.49
N LEU A 10 -1.57 -0.78 7.71
CA LEU A 10 -1.11 -2.17 7.78
C LEU A 10 -1.75 -2.92 8.95
N GLN A 11 -1.84 -2.32 10.13
CA GLN A 11 -2.50 -2.91 11.31
C GLN A 11 -4.02 -2.99 11.15
N GLY A 12 -4.61 -2.06 10.40
CA GLY A 12 -6.04 -2.05 10.08
C GLY A 12 -6.47 -3.09 9.05
N LEU A 13 -5.52 -3.76 8.37
CA LEU A 13 -5.85 -4.82 7.42
C LEU A 13 -6.44 -6.03 8.14
N THR A 14 -7.53 -6.58 7.56
CA THR A 14 -8.04 -7.88 8.02
C THR A 14 -6.98 -8.96 7.83
N GLY A 15 -7.02 -10.03 8.63
CA GLY A 15 -6.07 -11.14 8.49
C GLY A 15 -6.07 -11.79 7.10
N ARG A 16 -7.17 -11.69 6.33
CA ARG A 16 -7.22 -12.13 4.94
C ARG A 16 -6.47 -11.18 4.01
N ALA A 17 -6.67 -9.87 4.17
CA ALA A 17 -5.95 -8.85 3.39
C ALA A 17 -4.43 -8.94 3.64
N LEU A 18 -4.01 -9.12 4.89
CA LEU A 18 -2.60 -9.36 5.26
C LEU A 18 -1.99 -10.56 4.53
N LYS A 19 -2.72 -11.68 4.44
CA LYS A 19 -2.26 -12.85 3.67
C LYS A 19 -2.13 -12.57 2.18
N ARG A 20 -2.95 -11.68 1.62
CA ARG A 20 -2.82 -11.27 0.22
C ARG A 20 -1.59 -10.40 0.02
N VAL A 21 -1.36 -9.44 0.91
CA VAL A 21 -0.14 -8.62 0.91
C VAL A 21 1.11 -9.51 0.94
N GLN A 22 1.21 -10.44 1.89
CA GLN A 22 2.33 -11.40 1.97
C GLN A 22 2.47 -12.26 0.70
N GLY A 23 1.35 -12.69 0.12
CA GLY A 23 1.36 -13.46 -1.13
C GLY A 23 1.87 -12.65 -2.33
N LEU A 24 1.62 -11.34 -2.36
CA LEU A 24 2.08 -10.44 -3.42
C LEU A 24 3.55 -10.02 -3.23
N THR A 25 4.02 -9.90 -1.98
CA THR A 25 5.43 -9.60 -1.70
C THR A 25 6.32 -10.83 -1.76
N GLY A 26 5.77 -12.03 -1.61
CA GLY A 26 6.52 -13.29 -1.57
C GLY A 26 7.29 -13.49 -0.26
N ALA A 27 7.05 -12.64 0.75
CA ALA A 27 7.75 -12.65 2.04
C ALA A 27 6.79 -12.29 3.18
N GLU A 28 7.20 -12.57 4.41
CA GLU A 28 6.50 -12.04 5.58
C GLU A 28 6.57 -10.50 5.58
N VAL A 29 5.59 -9.85 6.21
CA VAL A 29 5.53 -8.38 6.26
C VAL A 29 6.79 -7.78 6.90
N SER A 30 7.35 -8.44 7.92
CA SER A 30 8.59 -8.05 8.60
C SER A 30 9.85 -8.25 7.75
N GLU A 31 9.79 -9.08 6.71
CA GLU A 31 10.93 -9.44 5.86
C GLU A 31 10.80 -8.87 4.44
N SER A 32 9.65 -8.27 4.11
CA SER A 32 9.36 -7.70 2.80
C SER A 32 10.15 -6.41 2.58
N ASP A 33 10.64 -6.20 1.36
CA ASP A 33 11.18 -4.90 0.95
C ASP A 33 10.12 -3.80 1.16
N ASN A 34 10.55 -2.66 1.71
CA ASN A 34 9.65 -1.59 2.12
C ASN A 34 8.87 -1.01 0.93
N ILE A 35 9.49 -0.93 -0.26
CA ILE A 35 8.84 -0.41 -1.47
C ILE A 35 7.78 -1.42 -1.93
N GLN A 36 8.16 -2.70 -2.06
CA GLN A 36 7.23 -3.73 -2.51
C GLN A 36 6.04 -3.91 -1.55
N LEU A 37 6.29 -3.80 -0.24
CA LEU A 37 5.24 -3.83 0.78
C LEU A 37 4.29 -2.63 0.65
N ILE A 38 4.81 -1.42 0.40
CA ILE A 38 3.98 -0.22 0.15
C ILE A 38 3.07 -0.44 -1.06
N PHE A 39 3.59 -0.95 -2.18
CA PHE A 39 2.76 -1.25 -3.34
C PHE A 39 1.69 -2.29 -3.02
N ALA A 40 2.04 -3.40 -2.36
CA ALA A 40 1.11 -4.46 -2.03
C ALA A 40 -0.01 -3.99 -1.08
N VAL A 41 0.34 -3.22 -0.05
CA VAL A 41 -0.64 -2.61 0.86
C VAL A 41 -1.53 -1.61 0.12
N GLY A 42 -0.95 -0.76 -0.75
CA GLY A 42 -1.69 0.21 -1.55
C GLY A 42 -2.71 -0.45 -2.48
N TYR A 43 -2.30 -1.52 -3.16
CA TYR A 43 -3.18 -2.29 -4.05
C TYR A 43 -4.32 -2.98 -3.28
N VAL A 44 -3.99 -3.77 -2.24
CA VAL A 44 -4.98 -4.52 -1.47
C VAL A 44 -5.98 -3.59 -0.77
N SER A 45 -5.53 -2.40 -0.35
CA SER A 45 -6.40 -1.38 0.25
C SER A 45 -7.45 -0.81 -0.71
N ARG A 46 -7.24 -0.93 -2.03
CA ARG A 46 -8.18 -0.46 -3.07
C ARG A 46 -9.20 -1.53 -3.45
N LEU A 47 -8.99 -2.78 -3.07
CA LEU A 47 -9.87 -3.88 -3.43
C LEU A 47 -11.10 -3.94 -2.53
N HIS A 48 -12.24 -4.30 -3.11
CA HIS A 48 -13.45 -4.56 -2.34
C HIS A 48 -13.27 -5.80 -1.46
N PRO A 49 -13.84 -5.87 -0.24
CA PRO A 49 -13.72 -7.04 0.63
C PRO A 49 -14.11 -8.37 -0.03
N GLU A 50 -15.05 -8.35 -0.98
CA GLU A 50 -15.44 -9.52 -1.76
C GLU A 50 -14.32 -10.02 -2.69
N GLN A 51 -13.53 -9.13 -3.29
CA GLN A 51 -12.38 -9.50 -4.11
C GLN A 51 -11.26 -10.10 -3.25
N ILE A 52 -11.02 -9.52 -2.07
CA ILE A 52 -10.05 -10.06 -1.09
C ILE A 52 -10.47 -11.47 -0.65
N LYS A 53 -11.78 -11.67 -0.44
CA LYS A 53 -12.37 -12.97 -0.08
C LYS A 53 -12.28 -13.97 -1.22
N ASN A 54 -12.67 -13.56 -2.43
CA ASN A 54 -12.78 -14.41 -3.63
C ASN A 54 -11.55 -14.24 -4.54
N TRP A 55 -10.36 -14.20 -3.94
CA TRP A 55 -9.12 -13.96 -4.66
C TRP A 55 -8.92 -14.93 -5.82
N SER A 56 -8.79 -14.38 -7.02
CA SER A 56 -8.71 -15.13 -8.26
C SER A 56 -7.53 -14.65 -9.10
N LYS A 57 -7.39 -15.21 -10.30
CA LYS A 57 -6.41 -14.75 -11.28
C LYS A 57 -6.66 -13.31 -11.73
N ALA A 58 -7.89 -12.81 -11.64
CA ALA A 58 -8.21 -11.42 -11.99
C ALA A 58 -7.53 -10.43 -11.05
N GLU A 59 -7.58 -10.68 -9.73
CA GLU A 59 -6.90 -9.85 -8.74
C GLU A 59 -5.37 -9.93 -8.86
N GLN A 60 -4.85 -11.04 -9.38
CA GLN A 60 -3.41 -11.17 -9.65
C GLN A 60 -3.00 -10.43 -10.94
N ALA A 61 -3.80 -10.51 -12.01
CA ALA A 61 -3.55 -9.71 -13.21
C ALA A 61 -3.66 -8.21 -12.92
N GLY A 62 -4.65 -7.80 -12.12
CA GLY A 62 -4.80 -6.42 -11.67
C GLY A 62 -3.64 -5.93 -10.79
N TRP A 63 -2.93 -6.84 -10.12
CA TRP A 63 -1.71 -6.50 -9.40
C TRP A 63 -0.57 -6.16 -10.36
N ASP A 64 -0.36 -6.96 -11.39
CA ASP A 64 0.67 -6.69 -12.41
C ASP A 64 0.36 -5.37 -13.14
N GLU A 65 -0.90 -5.14 -13.52
CA GLU A 65 -1.35 -3.86 -14.09
C GLU A 65 -1.15 -2.69 -13.13
N TYR A 66 -1.38 -2.90 -11.83
CA TYR A 66 -1.14 -1.87 -10.81
C TYR A 66 0.35 -1.53 -10.71
N LEU A 67 1.24 -2.51 -10.74
CA LEU A 67 2.69 -2.27 -10.72
C LEU A 67 3.16 -1.49 -11.95
N ASP A 68 2.62 -1.80 -13.13
CA ASP A 68 3.01 -1.13 -14.38
C ASP A 68 2.53 0.32 -14.47
N ASN A 69 1.36 0.61 -13.89
CA ASN A 69 0.70 1.92 -14.05
C ASN A 69 0.79 2.84 -12.82
N THR A 70 1.24 2.33 -11.67
CA THR A 70 1.26 3.10 -10.43
C THR A 70 2.67 3.60 -10.12
N SER A 71 2.81 4.91 -9.97
CA SER A 71 4.07 5.48 -9.48
C SER A 71 4.28 5.16 -7.99
N TYR A 72 5.54 5.17 -7.55
CA TYR A 72 5.83 4.98 -6.12
C TYR A 72 5.18 6.05 -5.22
N ALA A 73 5.09 7.30 -5.67
CA ALA A 73 4.41 8.37 -4.95
C ALA A 73 2.91 8.07 -4.76
N GLU A 74 2.24 7.60 -5.82
CA GLU A 74 0.83 7.20 -5.73
C GLU A 74 0.65 5.97 -4.83
N ALA A 75 1.53 4.98 -4.93
CA ALA A 75 1.50 3.79 -4.07
C ALA A 75 1.63 4.15 -2.58
N ARG A 76 2.48 5.11 -2.25
CA ARG A 76 2.63 5.66 -0.89
C ARG A 76 1.33 6.28 -0.37
N VAL A 77 0.70 7.14 -1.16
CA VAL A 77 -0.60 7.75 -0.81
C VAL A 77 -1.67 6.68 -0.61
N ASN A 78 -1.77 5.70 -1.52
CA ASN A 78 -2.74 4.60 -1.43
C ASN A 78 -2.53 3.76 -0.16
N ALA A 79 -1.27 3.49 0.17
CA ALA A 79 -0.87 2.75 1.37
C ALA A 79 -1.01 3.56 2.67
N GLY A 80 -1.39 4.84 2.60
CA GLY A 80 -1.56 5.70 3.77
C GLY A 80 -0.25 6.23 4.34
N VAL A 81 0.85 6.16 3.58
CA VAL A 81 2.09 6.85 3.94
C VAL A 81 1.79 8.35 3.88
N VAL A 82 1.57 8.97 5.04
CA VAL A 82 1.45 10.42 5.16
C VAL A 82 2.82 11.00 4.84
N GLU A 83 2.89 11.95 3.92
CA GLU A 83 4.07 12.79 3.78
C GLU A 83 4.20 13.61 5.06
N GLU A 84 5.08 13.19 5.97
CA GLU A 84 5.59 14.09 6.99
C GLU A 84 6.34 15.21 6.24
N ASP A 85 5.83 16.43 6.37
CA ASP A 85 6.42 17.69 5.89
C ASP A 85 6.47 17.93 4.37
N SER A 86 5.30 18.24 3.80
CA SER A 86 5.25 19.45 2.95
C SER A 86 5.23 20.67 3.87
N ASP A 87 6.34 20.94 4.54
CA ASP A 87 6.60 22.24 5.16
C ASP A 87 6.52 23.26 4.01
N PRO A 88 5.63 24.28 4.03
CA PRO A 88 5.55 25.26 2.96
C PRO A 88 6.74 26.21 3.09
N LYS A 89 7.95 25.73 2.78
CA LYS A 89 9.19 26.52 2.87
C LYS A 89 9.56 27.24 1.58
N ASP A 90 8.76 27.10 0.52
CA ASP A 90 8.97 27.77 -0.77
C ASP A 90 7.74 28.58 -1.24
N ALA A 91 7.05 29.27 -0.33
CA ALA A 91 6.27 30.44 -0.76
C ALA A 91 7.25 31.61 -0.94
N PRO A 92 7.50 32.13 -2.16
CA PRO A 92 8.25 33.37 -2.30
C PRO A 92 7.47 34.47 -1.58
N ALA A 93 8.11 35.08 -0.57
CA ALA A 93 7.57 36.25 0.11
C ALA A 93 7.29 37.32 -0.95
N ASN A 94 6.02 37.73 -1.06
CA ASN A 94 5.60 38.84 -1.89
C ASN A 94 5.30 40.04 -1.00
#